data_AF-A0A1Y5NW65-F1
#
_entry.id   AF-A0A1Y5NW65-F1
#
_cell.length_a   1.000
_cell.length_b   1.000
_cell.length_c   1.000
_cell.angle_alpha   90.00
_cell.angle_beta   90.00
_cell.angle_gamma   90.00
#
_symmetry.space_group_name_H-M   'P 1'
#
loop_
_entity.id
_entity.type
_entity.pdbx_description
1 polymer ?
#
loop_
_entity_poly.entity_id
_entity_poly.type
_entity_poly.pdbx_seq_one_letter_code
_entity_poly.pdbx_strand_id
1 'polypeptide(L)'
;MSVARYVQLFVPMLWLGMVAAISFLEAPIKFRAPGVTVPVGLGIGRLVFKALNAVEIVLLVLLSVASYAVRSSIAALILLVSVAVVLVIQVVLVRPPLSKRSDRVLAGANVPRSRIHLV
;
A
#
# COMPACT_ATOMS: atom_id res chain seq x y z
N MET A 1 5.71 -30.19 -3.48
CA MET A 1 4.82 -29.45 -4.41
C MET A 1 3.52 -28.95 -3.78
N SER A 2 3.03 -29.54 -2.69
CA SER A 2 1.83 -29.08 -1.96
C SER A 2 2.02 -27.70 -1.30
N VAL A 3 3.16 -27.48 -0.63
CA VAL A 3 3.47 -26.20 0.06
C VAL A 3 3.34 -24.99 -0.87
N ALA A 4 3.92 -25.05 -2.07
CA ALA A 4 3.86 -23.94 -3.03
C ALA A 4 2.43 -23.64 -3.52
N ARG A 5 1.55 -24.64 -3.61
CA ARG A 5 0.13 -24.42 -3.91
C ARG A 5 -0.60 -23.73 -2.76
N TYR A 6 -0.31 -24.09 -1.51
CA TYR A 6 -0.85 -23.37 -0.35
C TYR A 6 -0.39 -21.91 -0.33
N VAL A 7 0.89 -21.64 -0.67
CA VAL A 7 1.41 -20.27 -0.79
C VAL A 7 0.61 -19.48 -1.83
N GLN A 8 0.31 -20.05 -3.00
CA GLN A 8 -0.48 -19.37 -4.04
C GLN A 8 -1.91 -19.03 -3.63
N LEU A 9 -2.49 -19.78 -2.70
CA LEU A 9 -3.84 -19.55 -2.19
C LEU A 9 -3.85 -18.54 -1.05
N PHE A 10 -2.99 -18.73 -0.05
CA PHE A 10 -3.02 -17.93 1.17
C PHE A 10 -2.35 -16.56 1.03
N VAL A 11 -1.26 -16.45 0.25
CA VAL A 11 -0.53 -15.18 0.11
C VAL A 11 -1.39 -14.07 -0.50
N PRO A 12 -2.13 -14.29 -1.60
CA PRO A 12 -3.01 -13.26 -2.16
C PRO A 12 -4.14 -12.86 -1.21
N MET A 13 -4.75 -13.83 -0.49
CA MET A 13 -5.79 -13.52 0.50
C MET A 13 -5.27 -12.68 1.65
N LEU A 14 -4.09 -13.02 2.18
CA LEU A 14 -3.44 -12.25 3.24
C LEU A 14 -3.06 -10.85 2.76
N TRP A 15 -2.51 -10.75 1.54
CA TRP A 15 -2.19 -9.46 0.93
C TRP A 15 -3.43 -8.58 0.81
N LEU A 16 -4.50 -9.08 0.19
CA LEU A 16 -5.77 -8.36 0.07
C LEU A 16 -6.32 -7.94 1.44
N GLY A 17 -6.25 -8.82 2.44
CA GLY A 17 -6.68 -8.52 3.81
C GLY A 17 -5.90 -7.35 4.43
N MET A 18 -4.58 -7.33 4.29
CA MET A 18 -3.74 -6.23 4.78
C MET A 18 -4.05 -4.92 4.06
N VAL A 19 -4.19 -4.94 2.73
CA VAL A 19 -4.52 -3.74 1.95
C VAL A 19 -5.89 -3.20 2.37
N ALA A 20 -6.88 -4.06 2.54
CA ALA A 20 -8.21 -3.68 3.01
C ALA A 20 -8.15 -3.06 4.42
N ALA A 21 -7.51 -3.74 5.37
CA ALA A 21 -7.42 -3.28 6.75
C ALA A 21 -6.67 -1.95 6.87
N ILE A 22 -5.51 -1.80 6.23
CA ILE A 22 -4.69 -0.60 6.39
C ILE A 22 -5.21 0.55 5.54
N SER A 23 -5.53 0.31 4.26
CA SER A 23 -5.88 1.38 3.33
C SER A 23 -7.32 1.87 3.50
N PHE A 24 -8.26 0.96 3.80
CA PHE A 24 -9.69 1.32 3.90
C PHE A 24 -10.18 1.51 5.33
N LEU A 25 -9.63 0.80 6.32
CA LEU A 25 -10.09 0.92 7.69
C LEU A 25 -9.20 1.86 8.51
N GLU A 26 -7.90 1.59 8.59
CA GLU A 26 -6.97 2.36 9.43
C GLU A 26 -6.78 3.79 8.92
N ALA A 27 -6.57 3.98 7.60
CA ALA A 27 -6.29 5.29 7.04
C ALA A 27 -7.40 6.34 7.30
N PRO A 28 -8.70 6.05 7.14
CA PRO A 28 -9.75 7.01 7.49
C PRO A 28 -10.06 7.08 8.99
N ILE A 29 -9.99 5.96 9.74
CA ILE A 29 -10.41 5.96 11.15
C ILE A 29 -9.47 6.79 12.03
N LYS A 30 -8.16 6.81 11.73
CA LYS A 30 -7.18 7.57 12.52
C LYS A 30 -7.40 9.08 12.49
N PHE A 31 -8.04 9.62 11.45
CA PHE A 31 -8.39 11.04 11.36
C PHE A 31 -9.71 11.39 12.06
N ARG A 32 -10.48 10.37 12.47
CA ARG A 32 -11.72 10.54 13.25
C ARG A 32 -11.47 10.48 14.76
N ALA A 33 -10.26 10.14 15.19
CA ALA A 33 -9.93 10.05 16.61
C ALA A 33 -9.82 11.45 17.24
N PRO A 34 -10.46 11.69 18.40
CA PRO A 34 -10.38 12.98 19.09
C PRO A 34 -8.93 13.27 19.49
N GLY A 35 -8.48 14.51 19.24
CA GLY A 35 -7.11 14.96 19.57
C GLY A 35 -6.04 14.65 18.50
N VAL A 36 -6.36 13.98 17.40
CA VAL A 36 -5.40 13.78 16.29
C VAL A 36 -5.32 15.03 15.42
N THR A 37 -4.11 15.59 15.31
CA THR A 37 -3.83 16.68 14.38
C THR A 37 -3.46 16.13 12.99
N VAL A 38 -3.77 16.89 11.94
CA VAL A 38 -3.48 16.51 10.54
C VAL A 38 -2.00 16.14 10.31
N PRO A 39 -1.00 16.89 10.85
CA PRO A 39 0.41 16.51 10.70
C PRO A 39 0.76 15.17 11.34
N VAL A 40 0.18 14.86 12.51
CA VAL A 40 0.40 13.59 13.21
C VAL A 40 -0.21 12.43 12.43
N GLY A 41 -1.44 12.56 11.95
CA GLY A 41 -2.09 11.52 11.14
C GLY A 41 -1.37 11.25 9.80
N LEU A 42 -0.81 12.29 9.18
CA LEU A 42 0.06 12.17 8.00
C LEU A 42 1.39 11.47 8.32
N GLY A 43 2.02 11.80 9.44
CA GLY A 43 3.25 11.14 9.91
C GLY A 43 3.05 9.63 10.11
N ILE A 44 1.98 9.25 10.82
CA ILE A 44 1.61 7.85 11.04
C ILE A 44 1.32 7.15 9.70
N GLY A 45 0.55 7.78 8.81
CA GLY A 45 0.27 7.24 7.48
C GLY A 45 1.53 6.91 6.69
N ARG A 46 2.53 7.79 6.68
CA ARG A 46 3.80 7.55 5.98
C ARG A 46 4.52 6.31 6.49
N LEU A 47 4.60 6.13 7.81
CA LEU A 47 5.28 4.98 8.41
C LEU A 47 4.55 3.67 8.10
N VAL A 48 3.23 3.66 8.27
CA VAL A 48 2.40 2.48 8.01
C VAL A 48 2.44 2.07 6.55
N PHE A 49 2.25 3.01 5.60
CA PHE A 49 2.36 2.70 4.18
C PHE A 49 3.80 2.34 3.76
N LYS A 50 4.82 2.81 4.51
CA LYS A 50 6.21 2.37 4.30
C LYS A 50 6.38 0.90 4.68
N ALA A 51 5.88 0.52 5.84
CA ALA A 51 5.91 -0.84 6.33
C ALA A 51 5.09 -1.78 5.44
N LEU A 52 3.84 -1.42 5.11
CA LEU A 52 2.97 -2.19 4.23
C LEU A 52 3.68 -2.51 2.92
N ASN A 53 4.24 -1.50 2.25
CA ASN A 53 4.93 -1.72 0.98
C ASN A 53 6.14 -2.66 1.09
N ALA A 54 6.88 -2.63 2.19
CA ALA A 54 7.99 -3.56 2.40
C ALA A 54 7.46 -5.01 2.51
N VAL A 55 6.34 -5.21 3.20
CA VAL A 55 5.68 -6.51 3.30
C VAL A 55 5.11 -6.95 1.94
N GLU A 56 4.51 -6.05 1.17
CA GLU A 56 3.99 -6.34 -0.18
C GLU A 56 5.09 -6.85 -1.12
N ILE A 57 6.29 -6.25 -1.07
CA ILE A 57 7.45 -6.74 -1.84
C ILE A 57 7.85 -8.15 -1.42
N VAL A 58 7.91 -8.43 -0.11
CA VAL A 58 8.23 -9.78 0.41
C VAL A 58 7.19 -10.81 -0.05
N LEU A 59 5.90 -10.47 0.04
CA LEU A 59 4.82 -11.34 -0.43
C LEU A 59 4.87 -11.58 -1.94
N LEU A 60 5.20 -10.55 -2.72
CA LEU A 60 5.38 -10.68 -4.17
C LEU A 60 6.51 -11.66 -4.51
N VAL A 61 7.67 -11.52 -3.85
CA VAL A 61 8.81 -12.43 -4.04
C VAL A 61 8.44 -13.87 -3.68
N LEU A 62 7.76 -14.08 -2.55
CA LEU A 62 7.28 -15.41 -2.14
C LEU A 62 6.34 -16.02 -3.18
N LEU A 63 5.40 -15.22 -3.72
CA LEU A 63 4.46 -15.68 -4.74
C LEU A 63 5.16 -15.99 -6.08
N SER A 64 6.19 -15.22 -6.45
CA SER A 64 7.01 -15.47 -7.65
C SER A 64 7.78 -16.78 -7.54
N VAL A 65 8.44 -17.02 -6.40
CA VAL A 65 9.19 -18.27 -6.14
C VAL A 65 8.25 -19.47 -6.15
N ALA A 66 7.09 -19.37 -5.50
CA ALA A 66 6.09 -20.43 -5.50
C ALA A 66 5.55 -20.71 -6.92
N SER A 67 5.31 -19.67 -7.73
CA SER A 67 4.83 -19.83 -9.11
C SER A 67 5.86 -20.46 -10.04
N TYR A 68 7.14 -20.17 -9.84
CA TYR A 68 8.22 -20.84 -10.55
C TYR A 68 8.30 -22.34 -10.18
N ALA A 69 8.16 -22.67 -8.89
CA ALA A 69 8.31 -24.03 -8.40
C ALA A 69 7.23 -25.03 -8.85
N VAL A 70 6.03 -24.55 -9.21
CA VAL A 70 4.88 -25.42 -9.59
C VAL A 70 4.57 -25.34 -11.09
N ARG A 71 5.39 -24.65 -11.91
CA ARG A 71 5.10 -24.35 -13.33
C ARG A 71 3.66 -23.85 -13.51
N SER A 72 3.35 -22.74 -12.84
CA SER A 72 2.04 -22.10 -12.90
C SER A 72 1.53 -21.88 -14.33
N SER A 73 0.20 -21.92 -14.48
CA SER A 73 -0.45 -21.60 -15.74
C SER A 73 -0.16 -20.16 -16.19
N ILE A 74 -0.24 -19.91 -17.49
CA ILE A 74 -0.04 -18.59 -18.09
C ILE A 74 -0.99 -17.55 -17.44
N ALA A 75 -2.24 -17.95 -17.14
CA ALA A 75 -3.19 -17.07 -16.46
C ALA A 75 -2.71 -16.62 -15.07
N ALA A 76 -2.14 -17.53 -14.27
CA ALA A 76 -1.58 -17.19 -12.96
C ALA A 76 -0.35 -16.29 -13.07
N LEU A 77 0.48 -16.48 -14.10
CA LEU A 77 1.61 -15.59 -14.39
C LEU A 77 1.16 -14.18 -14.81
N ILE A 78 0.12 -14.07 -15.65
CA ILE A 78 -0.47 -12.78 -16.04
C ILE A 78 -0.98 -12.03 -14.81
N LEU A 79 -1.70 -12.72 -13.90
CA LEU A 79 -2.18 -12.13 -12.66
C LEU A 79 -1.03 -11.69 -11.73
N LEU A 80 0.04 -12.48 -11.66
CA LEU A 80 1.21 -12.12 -10.86
C LEU A 80 1.90 -10.87 -11.43
N VAL A 81 2.08 -10.81 -12.75
CA VAL A 81 2.69 -9.67 -13.43
C VAL A 81 1.80 -8.43 -13.30
N SER A 82 0.48 -8.55 -13.43
CA SER A 82 -0.43 -7.40 -13.28
C SER A 82 -0.37 -6.83 -11.86
N VAL A 83 -0.39 -7.68 -10.82
CA VAL A 83 -0.22 -7.24 -9.43
C VAL A 83 1.15 -6.58 -9.22
N ALA A 84 2.22 -7.15 -9.77
CA ALA A 84 3.56 -6.55 -9.71
C ALA A 84 3.60 -5.17 -10.36
N VAL A 85 3.01 -5.01 -11.55
CA VAL A 85 2.94 -3.73 -12.27
C VAL A 85 2.14 -2.71 -11.46
N VAL A 86 0.99 -3.09 -10.91
CA VAL A 86 0.18 -2.22 -10.05
C VAL A 86 0.98 -1.77 -8.82
N LEU A 87 1.70 -2.69 -8.17
CA LEU A 87 2.56 -2.36 -7.03
C LEU A 87 3.67 -1.38 -7.42
N VAL A 88 4.34 -1.60 -8.55
CA VAL A 88 5.38 -0.69 -9.07
C VAL A 88 4.80 0.68 -9.37
N ILE A 89 3.65 0.75 -10.04
CA ILE A 89 2.93 2.01 -10.31
C ILE A 89 2.60 2.71 -9.00
N GLN A 90 2.06 2.01 -8.02
CA GLN A 90 1.71 2.56 -6.71
C GLN A 90 2.95 3.11 -5.99
N VAL A 91 4.07 2.38 -5.99
CA VAL A 91 5.32 2.81 -5.35
C VAL A 91 5.93 4.02 -6.05
N VAL A 92 5.99 4.00 -7.38
CA VAL A 92 6.75 4.97 -8.18
C VAL A 92 5.94 6.23 -8.47
N LEU A 93 4.64 6.12 -8.74
CA LEU A 93 3.81 7.26 -9.14
C LEU A 93 3.08 7.91 -7.96
N VAL A 94 2.70 7.16 -6.92
CA VAL A 94 1.85 7.68 -5.83
C VAL A 94 2.68 8.21 -4.64
N ARG A 95 3.80 7.58 -4.29
CA ARG A 95 4.66 8.05 -3.17
C ARG A 95 5.35 9.41 -3.36
N PRO A 96 5.94 9.75 -4.51
CA PRO A 96 6.65 11.02 -4.66
C PRO A 96 5.79 12.28 -4.48
N PRO A 97 4.56 12.37 -5.02
CA PRO A 97 3.72 13.55 -4.83
C PRO A 97 3.19 13.68 -3.39
N LEU A 98 2.96 12.56 -2.68
CA LEU A 98 2.53 12.56 -1.27
C LEU A 98 3.64 13.02 -0.31
N SER A 99 4.88 12.55 -0.50
CA SER A 99 6.04 12.97 0.31
C SER A 99 6.32 14.47 0.15
N LYS A 100 6.38 14.98 -1.08
CA LYS A 100 6.60 16.42 -1.36
C LYS A 100 5.51 17.33 -0.80
N ARG A 101 4.25 16.87 -0.68
CA ARG A 101 3.16 17.66 -0.09
C ARG A 101 3.18 17.63 1.44
N SER A 102 3.39 16.47 2.05
CA SER A 102 3.39 16.41 3.52
C SER A 102 4.67 16.98 4.15
N ASP A 103 5.79 17.07 3.41
CA ASP A 103 6.99 17.78 3.88
C ASP A 103 6.76 19.29 3.95
N ARG A 104 5.93 19.85 3.06
CA ARG A 104 5.53 21.27 3.13
C ARG A 104 4.59 21.56 4.31
N VAL A 105 3.68 20.63 4.62
CA VAL A 105 2.78 20.75 5.78
C VAL A 105 3.54 20.57 7.10
N LEU A 106 4.55 19.69 7.15
CA LEU A 106 5.40 19.45 8.33
C LEU A 106 6.47 20.54 8.54
N ALA A 107 6.94 21.20 7.48
CA ALA A 107 7.89 22.31 7.54
C ALA A 107 7.29 23.64 8.05
N GLY A 108 6.07 23.62 8.60
CA GLY A 108 5.41 24.82 9.13
C GLY A 108 4.92 25.80 8.06
N ALA A 109 4.92 25.42 6.77
CA ALA A 109 4.32 26.26 5.75
C ALA A 109 2.79 26.24 5.93
N ASN A 110 2.23 27.39 6.30
CA ASN A 110 0.81 27.71 6.12
C ASN A 110 0.49 27.51 4.63
N VAL A 111 0.07 26.30 4.25
CA VAL A 111 -0.51 26.08 2.93
C VAL A 111 -1.77 26.95 2.90
N PRO A 112 -1.87 27.95 2.00
CA PRO A 112 -3.07 28.75 1.89
C PRO A 112 -4.26 27.82 1.70
N ARG A 113 -5.37 28.08 2.42
CA ARG A 113 -6.65 27.37 2.24
C ARG A 113 -6.88 27.13 0.75
N SER A 114 -7.02 25.86 0.37
CA SER A 114 -7.46 25.49 -0.97
C SER A 114 -8.77 26.22 -1.27
N ARG A 115 -8.80 26.98 -2.38
CA ARG A 115 -10.00 27.62 -2.95
C ARG A 115 -10.94 26.58 -3.60
N ILE A 116 -11.17 25.46 -2.93
CA ILE A 116 -12.16 24.44 -3.35
C ILE A 116 -13.04 24.09 -2.13
N HIS A 117 -13.38 25.11 -1.35
CA HIS A 117 -14.64 25.14 -0.61
C HIS A 117 -15.46 26.25 -1.28
N LEU A 118 -16.08 25.91 -2.42
CA LEU A 118 -17.33 26.56 -2.78
C LEU A 118 -18.40 25.84 -1.96
N VAL A 119 -19.15 26.66 -1.24
CA VAL A 119 -20.31 26.32 -0.41
C VAL A 119 -21.27 25.39 -1.14
#